data_AF-A0A2Z5ZYQ8-F1
#
_entry.id   AF-A0A2Z5ZYQ8-F1
#
_cell.length_a   1.000
_cell.length_b   1.000
_cell.length_c   1.000
_cell.angle_alpha   90.00
_cell.angle_beta   90.00
_cell.angle_gamma   90.00
#
_symmetry.space_group_name_H-M   'P 1'
#
loop_
_entity.id
_entity.type
_entity.pdbx_description
1 polymer ?
#
loop_
_entity_poly.entity_id
_entity_poly.type
_entity_poly.pdbx_seq_one_letter_code
_entity_poly.pdbx_strand_id
1 'polypeptide(L)' 'VVKWDIDKAIEFSAGNTNVQYVVDRIDVHYQPGHINSTMGETLEADGQFLAVGCKFSKDRFLPVGPMHP' A
#
# COMPACT_ATOMS: atom_id res chain seq x y z
N VAL A 1 2.86 3.37 -1.56
CA VAL A 1 1.59 2.62 -1.61
C VAL A 1 0.49 3.54 -2.09
N VAL A 2 -0.40 3.06 -2.96
CA VAL A 2 -1.51 3.85 -3.51
C VAL A 2 -2.80 3.38 -2.84
N LYS A 3 -3.54 4.30 -2.21
CA LYS A 3 -4.91 4.05 -1.71
C LYS A 3 -5.90 4.43 -2.80
N TRP A 4 -6.80 3.52 -3.12
CA TRP A 4 -7.81 3.71 -4.16
C TRP A 4 -9.14 3.07 -3.76
N ASP A 5 -10.21 3.55 -4.37
CA ASP A 5 -11.60 3.14 -4.13
C ASP A 5 -12.09 2.27 -5.30
N ILE A 6 -12.65 1.10 -4.97
CA ILE A 6 -13.04 0.09 -5.97
C ILE A 6 -14.28 0.55 -6.75
N ASP A 7 -15.31 1.05 -6.08
CA ASP A 7 -16.57 1.44 -6.71
C ASP A 7 -16.34 2.61 -7.68
N LYS A 8 -15.55 3.60 -7.26
CA LYS A 8 -15.16 4.73 -8.13
C LYS A 8 -14.30 4.27 -9.31
N ALA A 9 -13.44 3.28 -9.14
CA ALA A 9 -12.66 2.72 -10.24
C ALA A 9 -13.56 2.00 -11.26
N ILE A 10 -14.61 1.32 -10.80
CA ILE A 10 -15.62 0.70 -11.66
C ILE A 10 -16.40 1.78 -12.42
N GLU A 11 -16.85 2.86 -11.76
CA GLU A 11 -17.51 3.99 -12.43
C GLU A 11 -16.62 4.64 -13.51
N PHE A 12 -15.34 4.84 -13.18
CA PHE A 12 -14.36 5.36 -14.14
C PHE A 12 -14.26 4.44 -15.37
N SER A 13 -14.15 3.12 -15.13
CA SER A 13 -14.08 2.10 -16.19
C SER A 13 -15.35 2.03 -17.04
N ALA A 14 -16.52 2.33 -16.45
CA ALA A 14 -17.80 2.41 -17.14
C ALA A 14 -17.98 3.70 -18.00
N GLY A 15 -16.97 4.58 -18.03
CA GLY A 15 -16.92 5.75 -18.91
C GLY A 15 -17.08 7.10 -18.20
N ASN A 16 -17.31 7.13 -16.88
CA ASN A 16 -17.30 8.38 -16.13
C ASN A 16 -15.87 8.80 -15.80
N THR A 17 -15.16 9.36 -16.79
CA THR A 17 -13.73 9.73 -16.65
C THR A 17 -13.46 10.90 -15.70
N ASN A 18 -14.50 11.52 -15.15
CA ASN A 18 -14.38 12.63 -14.19
C ASN A 18 -14.28 12.15 -12.73
N VAL A 19 -14.53 10.87 -12.43
CA VAL A 19 -14.46 10.36 -11.05
C VAL A 19 -13.02 10.12 -10.61
N GLN A 20 -12.66 10.63 -9.43
CA GLN A 20 -11.35 10.39 -8.81
C GLN A 20 -11.38 9.13 -7.96
N TYR A 21 -10.74 8.06 -8.44
CA TYR A 21 -10.67 6.77 -7.73
C TYR A 21 -9.36 6.57 -6.95
N VAL A 22 -8.29 7.30 -7.28
CA VAL A 22 -7.06 7.35 -6.45
C VAL A 22 -7.28 8.38 -5.34
N VAL A 23 -7.26 7.91 -4.10
CA VAL A 23 -7.57 8.72 -2.91
C VAL A 23 -6.31 9.33 -2.32
N ASP A 24 -5.23 8.54 -2.25
CA ASP A 24 -3.97 8.99 -1.64
C ASP A 24 -2.77 8.18 -2.14
N ARG A 25 -1.56 8.72 -1.95
CA ARG A 25 -0.29 8.06 -2.24
C ARG A 25 0.72 8.38 -1.15
N ILE A 26 1.28 7.33 -0.54
CA ILE A 26 2.33 7.46 0.47
C ILE A 26 3.64 6.84 -0.02
N ASP A 27 4.76 7.55 0.18
CA ASP A 27 6.09 7.01 -0.08
C ASP A 27 6.48 5.97 0.97
N VAL A 28 7.10 4.89 0.51
CA VAL A 28 7.57 3.79 1.37
C VAL A 28 9.01 3.43 1.04
N HIS A 29 9.69 2.76 1.97
CA HIS A 29 11.15 2.68 1.99
C HIS A 29 11.62 1.24 2.21
N TYR A 30 12.16 0.55 1.22
CA TYR A 30 12.09 0.80 -0.22
C TYR A 30 11.69 -0.47 -0.97
N GLN A 31 11.22 -0.29 -2.21
CA GLN A 31 10.81 -1.38 -3.10
C GLN A 31 9.81 -2.34 -2.41
N PRO A 32 8.58 -1.87 -2.15
CA PRO A 32 7.55 -2.69 -1.51
C PRO A 32 7.22 -3.93 -2.34
N GLY A 33 7.06 -5.08 -1.67
CA GLY A 33 6.45 -6.28 -2.24
C GLY A 33 5.00 -6.42 -1.76
N HIS A 34 4.73 -7.42 -0.93
CA HIS A 34 3.40 -7.63 -0.33
C HIS A 34 3.03 -6.52 0.65
N ILE A 35 1.72 -6.30 0.78
CA ILE A 35 1.10 -5.46 1.79
C ILE A 35 -0.08 -6.23 2.39
N ASN A 36 -0.35 -6.07 3.69
CA ASN A 36 -1.45 -6.74 4.37
C ASN A 36 -2.05 -5.79 5.41
N SER A 37 -3.38 -5.77 5.52
CA SER A 37 -4.08 -5.04 6.57
C SER A 37 -4.51 -5.97 7.70
N THR A 38 -4.78 -5.40 8.87
CA THR A 38 -5.35 -6.13 10.02
C THR A 38 -6.66 -6.82 9.63
N MET A 39 -6.70 -8.14 9.82
CA MET A 39 -7.83 -9.00 9.44
C MET A 39 -8.27 -8.86 7.96
N GLY A 40 -7.40 -8.35 7.08
CA GLY A 40 -7.75 -7.95 5.70
C GLY A 40 -8.19 -9.09 4.78
N GLU A 41 -7.93 -10.33 5.18
CA GLU A 41 -8.30 -11.54 4.44
C GLU A 41 -9.45 -12.31 5.12
N THR A 42 -10.18 -11.67 6.03
CA THR A 42 -11.39 -12.20 6.67
C THR A 42 -12.56 -11.23 6.52
N LEU A 43 -13.75 -11.62 6.97
CA LEU A 43 -14.92 -10.71 7.04
C LEU A 43 -14.82 -9.69 8.21
N GLU A 44 -13.78 -9.79 9.04
CA GLU A 44 -13.56 -8.96 10.23
C GLU A 44 -12.50 -7.86 9.98
N ALA A 45 -12.23 -7.52 8.72
CA ALA A 45 -11.32 -6.43 8.36
C ALA A 45 -11.75 -5.10 9.02
N ASP A 46 -10.87 -4.52 9.83
CA ASP A 46 -11.18 -3.37 10.68
C ASP A 46 -10.74 -2.01 10.09
N GLY A 47 -9.86 -2.03 9.08
CA GLY A 47 -9.29 -0.84 8.46
C GLY A 47 -8.33 -0.04 9.35
N GLN A 48 -7.83 -0.63 10.45
CA GLN A 48 -7.03 0.10 11.44
C GLN A 48 -5.55 0.23 11.04
N PHE A 49 -4.93 -0.86 10.56
CA PHE A 49 -3.50 -0.88 10.22
C PHE A 49 -3.22 -1.51 8.86
N LEU A 50 -2.11 -1.09 8.25
CA LEU A 50 -1.54 -1.65 7.03
C LEU A 50 -0.03 -1.84 7.23
N ALA A 51 0.46 -3.07 7.01
CA ALA A 51 1.87 -3.40 6.98
C ALA A 51 2.37 -3.50 5.53
N VAL A 52 3.58 -3.03 5.27
CA VAL A 52 4.19 -3.00 3.93
C VAL A 52 5.55 -3.69 3.97
N GLY A 53 5.66 -4.83 3.29
CA GLY A 53 6.90 -5.61 3.20
C GLY A 53 7.89 -5.05 2.20
N CYS A 54 8.60 -3.98 2.58
CA CYS A 54 9.69 -3.39 1.80
C CYS A 54 10.93 -4.30 1.75
N LYS A 55 11.61 -4.35 0.59
CA LYS A 55 12.67 -5.34 0.31
C LYS A 55 14.10 -4.81 0.44
N PHE A 56 14.27 -3.49 0.47
CA PHE A 56 15.56 -2.88 0.71
C PHE A 56 15.41 -1.78 1.76
N SER A 57 16.13 -1.87 2.87
CA SER A 57 16.09 -0.86 3.94
C SER A 57 17.05 0.31 3.74
N LYS A 58 18.19 0.11 3.06
CA LYS A 58 19.18 1.15 2.74
C LYS A 58 19.54 2.02 3.97
N ASP A 59 19.18 3.29 3.95
CA ASP A 59 19.52 4.33 4.93
C ASP A 59 18.51 4.44 6.09
N ARG A 60 17.53 3.53 6.17
CA ARG A 60 16.47 3.60 7.19
C ARG A 60 16.92 3.17 8.59
N PHE A 61 18.06 2.50 8.72
CA PHE A 61 18.60 1.98 9.98
C PHE A 61 20.10 2.22 10.10
N LEU A 62 20.66 2.00 11.29
CA LEU A 62 22.12 1.96 11.48
C LEU A 62 22.74 0.86 10.62
N PRO A 63 23.93 1.08 10.03
CA PRO A 63 24.58 0.08 9.18
C PRO A 63 25.03 -1.12 10.02
N VAL A 64 24.73 -2.34 9.53
CA VAL A 64 25.00 -3.61 10.23
C VAL A 64 25.90 -4.56 9.42
N GLY A 65 26.58 -4.04 8.41
CA GLY A 65 27.45 -4.81 7.51
C GLY A 65 26.85 -4.99 6.11
N PRO A 66 27.38 -5.89 5.28
CA PRO A 66 26.95 -6.05 3.88
C PRO A 66 25.49 -6.51 3.71
N MET A 67 24.97 -7.27 4.67
CA MET A 67 23.60 -7.77 4.67
C MET A 67 22.74 -6.90 5.58
N HIS A 68 21.77 -6.20 5.00
CA HIS A 68 20.87 -5.31 5.71
C HIS A 68 19.52 -6.01 5.98
N PRO A 69 18.78 -5.60 7.03
CA PRO A 69 17.41 -6.06 7.24
C PRO A 69 16.46 -5.60 6.13
#